data_AF-A0A496P970-F1
#
_entry.id   AF-A0A496P970-F1
#
_cell.length_a   1.000
_cell.length_b   1.000
_cell.length_c   1.000
_cell.angle_alpha   90.00
_cell.angle_beta   90.00
_cell.angle_gamma   90.00
#
_symmetry.space_group_name_H-M   'P 1'
#
loop_
_entity.id
_entity.type
_entity.pdbx_description
1 polymer ?
#
loop_
_entity_poly.entity_id
_entity_poly.type
_entity_poly.pdbx_seq_one_letter_code
_entity_poly.pdbx_strand_id
1 'polypeptide(L)'
;KLQPESSNMVPAVTTYHIYEGPNRVERLIDLRDVDQSLFQLLQDNKITKREAQMMHNSFASIIEHVDYESRNDAIRNLYASMIETLRKE
;
A
#
# COMPACT_ATOMS: atom_id res chain seq x y z
N LYS A 1 -9.56 48.47 -42.13
CA LYS A 1 -8.71 48.71 -40.93
C LYS A 1 -9.30 47.88 -39.78
N LEU A 2 -8.53 46.87 -39.39
CA LEU A 2 -8.51 46.02 -38.18
C LEU A 2 -9.70 46.04 -37.19
N GLN A 3 -10.39 44.90 -37.09
CA GLN A 3 -10.92 44.32 -35.83
C GLN A 3 -9.83 43.41 -35.22
N PRO A 4 -9.98 42.81 -34.02
CA PRO A 4 -10.68 43.21 -32.78
C PRO A 4 -9.69 43.32 -31.58
N GLU A 5 -10.11 43.97 -30.48
CA GLU A 5 -9.36 43.97 -29.22
C GLU A 5 -9.37 42.56 -28.60
N SER A 6 -8.23 41.89 -28.73
CA SER A 6 -7.95 40.55 -28.26
C SER A 6 -8.04 40.47 -26.73
N SER A 7 -8.95 39.63 -26.27
CA SER A 7 -9.04 39.11 -24.90
C SER A 7 -7.66 38.60 -24.44
N ASN A 8 -7.07 39.27 -23.45
CA ASN A 8 -5.92 38.77 -22.70
C ASN A 8 -6.37 37.58 -21.83
N MET A 9 -6.64 36.44 -22.47
CA MET A 9 -6.65 35.15 -21.79
C MET A 9 -5.20 34.73 -21.56
N VAL A 10 -4.79 34.84 -20.30
CA VAL A 10 -3.61 34.18 -19.74
C VAL A 10 -3.62 32.70 -20.14
N PRO A 11 -2.58 32.16 -20.80
CA PRO A 11 -2.40 30.73 -20.79
C PRO A 11 -1.91 30.38 -19.38
N ALA A 12 -2.77 29.70 -18.62
CA ALA A 12 -2.37 29.01 -17.41
C ALA A 12 -1.18 28.10 -17.77
N VAL A 13 0.01 28.45 -17.31
CA VAL A 13 1.17 27.57 -17.38
C VAL A 13 0.96 26.50 -16.31
N THR A 14 0.12 25.53 -16.65
CA THR A 14 -0.10 24.29 -15.92
C THR A 14 1.13 23.42 -16.19
N THR A 15 2.23 23.69 -15.48
CA THR A 15 3.43 22.84 -15.53
C THR A 15 3.16 21.56 -14.74
N TYR A 16 2.46 20.61 -15.35
CA TYR A 16 2.24 19.27 -14.80
C TYR A 16 2.88 18.22 -15.68
N HIS A 17 4.20 18.25 -15.89
CA HIS A 17 4.88 17.11 -16.52
C HIS A 17 6.32 16.99 -15.99
N ILE A 18 6.47 16.49 -14.78
CA ILE A 18 7.72 15.89 -14.33
C ILE A 18 7.38 14.53 -13.72
N TYR A 19 7.84 13.48 -14.38
CA TYR A 19 7.74 12.05 -14.01
C TYR A 19 6.51 11.24 -14.46
N GLU A 20 6.04 11.39 -15.70
CA GLU A 20 5.31 10.29 -16.38
C GLU A 20 6.33 9.30 -17.00
N GLY A 21 7.00 8.53 -16.15
CA GLY A 21 7.49 7.20 -16.54
C GLY A 21 6.41 6.15 -16.25
N PRO A 22 6.59 4.87 -16.60
CA PRO A 22 5.77 3.77 -16.08
C PRO A 22 6.07 3.53 -14.58
N ASN A 23 6.11 4.61 -13.79
CA ASN A 23 6.25 4.61 -12.34
C ASN A 23 4.92 4.18 -11.72
N ARG A 24 4.59 2.90 -11.87
CA ARG A 24 3.70 2.24 -10.93
C ARG A 24 4.48 2.09 -9.63
N VAL A 25 4.67 3.19 -8.89
CA VAL A 25 5.14 3.11 -7.51
C VAL A 25 4.09 2.29 -6.79
N GLU A 26 4.45 1.07 -6.44
CA GLU A 26 3.53 0.18 -5.75
C GLU A 26 3.14 0.84 -4.42
N ARG A 27 1.83 0.90 -4.14
CA ARG A 27 1.34 1.44 -2.88
C ARG A 27 1.97 0.64 -1.74
N LEU A 28 2.51 1.33 -0.74
CA LEU A 28 2.98 0.70 0.48
C LEU A 28 1.81 0.01 1.19
N ILE A 29 2.02 -1.24 1.57
CA ILE A 29 1.07 -1.98 2.41
C ILE A 29 1.06 -1.31 3.77
N ASP A 30 -0.11 -0.86 4.21
CA ASP A 30 -0.30 -0.28 5.53
C ASP A 30 -0.97 -1.28 6.50
N LEU A 31 -1.02 -0.91 7.78
CA LEU A 31 -1.53 -1.80 8.82
C LEU A 31 -3.01 -2.13 8.63
N ARG A 32 -3.79 -1.28 7.95
CA ARG A 32 -5.21 -1.55 7.67
C ARG A 32 -5.36 -2.64 6.62
N ASP A 33 -4.49 -2.67 5.62
CA ASP A 33 -4.47 -3.74 4.62
C ASP A 33 -4.18 -5.10 5.28
N VAL A 34 -3.26 -5.12 6.26
CA VAL A 34 -2.94 -6.30 7.07
C VAL A 34 -4.14 -6.69 7.95
N ASP A 35 -4.71 -5.75 8.69
CA ASP A 35 -5.83 -6.00 9.61
C ASP A 35 -7.05 -6.54 8.88
N GLN A 36 -7.32 -6.05 7.67
CA GLN A 36 -8.37 -6.59 6.82
C GLN A 36 -8.13 -8.06 6.49
N SER A 37 -6.90 -8.44 6.13
CA SER A 37 -6.58 -9.84 5.86
C SER A 37 -6.66 -10.70 7.12
N LEU A 38 -6.18 -10.23 8.27
CA LEU A 38 -6.25 -10.97 9.54
C LEU A 38 -7.71 -11.16 9.98
N PHE A 39 -8.54 -10.13 9.80
CA PHE A 39 -9.96 -10.22 10.09
C PHE A 39 -10.66 -11.28 9.22
N GLN A 40 -10.33 -11.35 7.93
CA GLN A 40 -10.88 -12.39 7.05
C GLN A 40 -10.48 -13.79 7.52
N LEU A 41 -9.21 -14.00 7.89
CA LEU A 41 -8.72 -15.28 8.41
C LEU A 41 -9.40 -15.66 9.74
N LEU A 42 -9.71 -14.68 10.59
CA LEU A 42 -10.48 -14.88 11.82
C LEU A 42 -11.93 -15.30 11.52
N GLN A 43 -12.59 -14.65 10.56
CA GLN A 43 -13.96 -14.99 10.16
C GLN A 43 -14.05 -16.41 9.58
N ASP A 44 -13.03 -16.81 8.83
CA ASP A 44 -12.93 -18.14 8.23
C ASP A 44 -12.46 -19.23 9.21
N ASN A 45 -12.32 -18.89 10.51
CA ASN A 45 -11.79 -19.74 11.57
C ASN A 45 -10.44 -20.39 11.22
N LYS A 46 -9.63 -19.70 10.40
CA LYS A 46 -8.28 -20.16 10.01
C LYS A 46 -7.23 -19.82 11.05
N ILE A 47 -7.48 -18.80 11.85
CA ILE A 47 -6.64 -18.37 12.97
C ILE A 47 -7.50 -18.03 14.18
N THR A 48 -6.91 -18.09 15.36
CA THR A 48 -7.48 -17.63 16.62
C THR A 48 -7.25 -16.13 16.82
N LYS A 49 -8.03 -15.50 17.71
CA LYS A 49 -7.82 -14.09 18.10
C LYS A 49 -6.41 -13.82 18.62
N ARG A 50 -5.83 -14.79 19.34
CA ARG A 50 -4.47 -14.69 19.86
C ARG A 50 -3.44 -14.67 18.73
N GLU A 51 -3.59 -15.55 17.74
CA GLU A 51 -2.72 -15.60 16.57
C GLU A 51 -2.84 -14.33 15.74
N ALA A 52 -4.05 -13.85 15.47
CA ALA A 52 -4.25 -12.57 14.79
C ALA A 52 -3.55 -11.40 15.50
N GLN A 53 -3.65 -11.32 16.84
CA GLN A 53 -2.94 -10.29 17.60
C GLN A 53 -1.41 -10.43 17.49
N MET A 54 -0.89 -11.65 17.57
CA MET A 54 0.55 -11.89 17.41
C MET A 54 1.02 -11.48 16.01
N MET A 55 0.26 -11.85 14.96
CA MET A 55 0.54 -11.47 13.58
C MET A 55 0.50 -9.95 13.40
N HIS A 56 -0.54 -9.28 13.91
CA HIS A 56 -0.66 -7.81 13.89
C HIS A 56 0.58 -7.13 14.46
N ASN A 57 1.04 -7.57 15.64
CA ASN A 57 2.24 -7.00 16.28
C ASN A 57 3.50 -7.21 15.42
N SER A 58 3.64 -8.36 14.77
CA SER A 58 4.76 -8.63 13.85
C SER A 58 4.73 -7.72 12.62
N PHE A 59 3.55 -7.51 12.02
CA PHE A 59 3.41 -6.60 10.88
C PHE A 59 3.62 -5.13 11.27
N ALA A 60 3.11 -4.70 12.43
CA ALA A 60 3.34 -3.35 12.94
C ALA A 60 4.84 -3.07 13.10
N SER A 61 5.60 -4.03 13.65
CA SER A 61 7.05 -3.92 13.78
C SER A 61 7.76 -3.76 12.43
N ILE A 62 7.36 -4.51 11.40
CA ILE A 62 7.90 -4.37 10.04
C ILE A 62 7.59 -2.99 9.45
N ILE A 63 6.35 -2.52 9.60
CA ILE A 63 5.92 -1.23 9.06
C ILE A 63 6.69 -0.07 9.72
N GLU A 64 7.00 -0.20 11.01
CA GLU A 64 7.72 0.82 11.78
C GLU A 64 9.24 0.82 11.48
N HIS A 65 9.86 -0.35 11.33
CA HIS A 65 11.32 -0.47 11.33
C HIS A 65 11.95 -0.81 9.97
N VAL A 66 11.16 -1.26 8.99
CA VAL A 66 11.69 -1.61 7.65
C VAL A 66 11.52 -0.44 6.68
N ASP A 67 12.62 -0.18 5.96
CA ASP A 67 12.71 0.83 4.92
C ASP A 67 11.63 0.62 3.84
N TYR A 68 11.11 1.73 3.31
CA TYR A 68 10.01 1.71 2.34
C TYR A 68 10.31 0.87 1.10
N GLU A 69 11.59 0.76 0.68
CA GLU A 69 12.02 -0.02 -0.48
C GLU A 69 11.85 -1.53 -0.28
N SER A 70 12.00 -2.02 0.95
CA SER A 70 11.95 -3.46 1.27
C SER A 70 10.69 -3.86 2.03
N ARG A 71 9.89 -2.89 2.49
CA ARG A 71 8.75 -3.11 3.39
C ARG A 71 7.70 -4.03 2.80
N ASN A 72 7.27 -3.78 1.57
CA ASN A 72 6.23 -4.58 0.93
C ASN A 72 6.65 -6.04 0.78
N ASP A 73 7.90 -6.29 0.39
CA ASP A 73 8.43 -7.63 0.24
C ASP A 73 8.61 -8.33 1.59
N ALA A 74 9.04 -7.61 2.63
CA ALA A 74 9.10 -8.13 3.99
C ALA A 74 7.70 -8.54 4.50
N ILE A 75 6.68 -7.70 4.27
CA ILE A 75 5.29 -8.00 4.63
C ILE A 75 4.78 -9.24 3.88
N ARG A 76 5.00 -9.30 2.56
CA ARG A 76 4.58 -10.46 1.74
C ARG A 76 5.25 -11.75 2.17
N ASN A 77 6.56 -11.71 2.42
CA ASN A 77 7.32 -12.88 2.84
C ASN A 77 6.84 -13.38 4.21
N LEU A 78 6.59 -12.46 5.16
CA LEU A 78 6.04 -12.82 6.46
C LEU A 78 4.64 -13.44 6.32
N TYR A 79 3.77 -12.81 5.53
CA TYR A 79 2.42 -13.31 5.28
C TYR A 79 2.44 -14.70 4.63
N ALA A 80 3.26 -14.90 3.60
CA ALA A 80 3.40 -16.19 2.92
C ALA A 80 3.86 -17.30 3.88
N SER A 81 4.87 -17.01 4.72
CA SER A 81 5.37 -17.95 5.73
C SER A 81 4.29 -18.33 6.77
N MET A 82 3.48 -17.35 7.20
CA MET A 82 2.38 -17.59 8.12
C MET A 82 1.30 -18.47 7.48
N ILE A 83 0.87 -18.17 6.25
CA ILE A 83 -0.13 -18.98 5.53
C ILE A 83 0.39 -20.39 5.26
N GLU A 84 1.68 -20.55 4.95
CA GLU A 84 2.28 -21.87 4.76
C GLU A 84 2.20 -22.70 6.05
N THR A 85 2.46 -22.08 7.20
CA THR A 85 2.34 -22.72 8.51
C THR A 85 0.90 -23.18 8.76
N LEU A 86 -0.09 -22.32 8.48
CA LEU A 86 -1.52 -22.63 8.65
C LEU A 86 -2.04 -23.73 7.71
N ARG A 87 -1.39 -23.96 6.55
CA ARG A 87 -1.80 -25.01 5.60
C ARG A 87 -1.23 -26.39 5.93
N LYS A 88 -0.22 -26.45 6.80
CA LYS A 88 0.43 -27.71 7.21
C LYS A 88 -0.29 -28.36 8.41
N GLU A 89 -1.21 -27.65 9.04
CA GLU A 89 -2.15 -28.16 10.07
C GLU A 89 -3.47 -28.62 9.44
#